data_AF-S1RLK1-F1
#
_entry.id   AF-S1RLK1-F1
#
_cell.length_a   1.000
_cell.length_b   1.000
_cell.length_c   1.000
_cell.angle_alpha   90.00
_cell.angle_beta   90.00
_cell.angle_gamma   90.00
#
_symmetry.space_group_name_H-M   'P 1'
#
loop_
_entity.id
_entity.type
_entity.pdbx_description
1 polymer ?
#
loop_
_entity_poly.entity_id
_entity_poly.type
_entity_poly.pdbx_seq_one_letter_code
_entity_poly.pdbx_strand_id
1 'polypeptide(L)'
;MEANVQQKSLKARVQRFGSFLSGMVMPNIGAFIAWGVITALFIPTGWWPNKELNNLVSPMITYLLPLLIGYTGGHTVHGQRGAVVGAIATMGVLVGSSVPMFIGAMVMGPLGGWCIKKFDDAFQDKIAAGFEMLVNNFSAGLIGFVLSILGYLGIGPVVQSLTNAMASGVDAIINAHLLPLANIFIDPAKILFLNNAINHGILTPLGTEQSLQTGKSILFLLETNPGPGLGVLLAFMIFGKGYAKSSAPGAIIIQFLGGIHEIYFPYVMMKPLLFLAVIAGVVSGTFTFQLLGAGLRAAASPGSIIAVLGMTPKGGYLPVIAGVAVATASK
;
A
#
# COMPACT_ATOMS: atom_id res chain seq x y z
N MET A 1 28.20 5.66 26.86
CA MET A 1 27.02 6.56 26.93
C MET A 1 26.53 7.00 25.55
N GLU A 2 27.41 7.19 24.56
CA GLU A 2 27.07 7.66 23.20
C GLU A 2 26.20 6.70 22.38
N ALA A 3 26.45 5.38 22.43
CA ALA A 3 25.62 4.39 21.72
C ALA A 3 24.13 4.41 22.15
N ASN A 4 23.86 4.75 23.41
CA ASN A 4 22.51 4.80 23.98
C ASN A 4 21.77 6.10 23.63
N VAL A 5 22.50 7.21 23.41
CA VAL A 5 21.97 8.48 22.89
C VAL A 5 21.70 8.38 21.39
N GLN A 6 22.58 7.71 20.64
CA GLN A 6 22.46 7.51 19.20
C GLN A 6 21.30 6.54 18.86
N GLN A 7 21.10 5.46 19.65
CA GLN A 7 19.92 4.60 19.54
C GLN A 7 18.60 5.34 19.85
N LYS A 8 18.59 6.22 20.86
CA LYS A 8 17.42 7.08 21.14
C LYS A 8 17.11 8.03 19.99
N SER A 9 18.15 8.59 19.34
CA SER A 9 18.02 9.46 18.17
C SER A 9 17.48 8.73 16.93
N LEU A 10 17.99 7.53 16.64
CA LEU A 10 17.51 6.72 15.51
C LEU A 10 16.05 6.28 15.72
N LYS A 11 15.72 5.78 16.92
CA LYS A 11 14.35 5.40 17.29
C LYS A 11 13.38 6.57 17.17
N ALA A 12 13.78 7.76 17.64
CA ALA A 12 12.97 8.97 17.52
C ALA A 12 12.75 9.39 16.06
N ARG A 13 13.76 9.27 15.18
CA ARG A 13 13.62 9.55 13.74
C ARG A 13 12.69 8.57 13.03
N VAL A 14 12.85 7.27 13.28
CA VAL A 14 11.96 6.23 12.72
C VAL A 14 10.52 6.43 13.20
N GLN A 15 10.34 6.74 14.48
CA GLN A 15 9.01 7.01 15.04
C GLN A 15 8.39 8.26 14.42
N ARG A 16 9.16 9.34 14.23
CA ARG A 16 8.69 10.56 13.55
C ARG A 16 8.30 10.30 12.11
N PHE A 17 9.14 9.57 11.36
CA PHE A 17 8.85 9.20 9.97
C PHE A 17 7.57 8.36 9.86
N GLY A 18 7.43 7.33 10.70
CA GLY A 18 6.21 6.52 10.77
C GLY A 18 4.97 7.32 11.15
N SER A 19 5.09 8.20 12.15
CA SER A 19 3.97 9.07 12.56
C SER A 19 3.55 10.05 11.45
N PHE A 20 4.51 10.53 10.66
CA PHE A 20 4.24 11.41 9.54
C PHE A 20 3.50 10.68 8.42
N LEU A 21 4.01 9.52 7.97
CA LEU A 21 3.33 8.70 6.96
C LEU A 21 1.93 8.26 7.42
N SER A 22 1.81 7.81 8.67
CA SER A 22 0.51 7.48 9.26
C SER A 22 -0.44 8.67 9.28
N GLY A 23 0.07 9.88 9.55
CA GLY A 23 -0.71 11.11 9.58
C GLY A 23 -1.30 11.48 8.22
N MET A 24 -0.71 10.99 7.12
CA MET A 24 -1.21 11.23 5.76
C MET A 24 -2.31 10.25 5.35
N VAL A 25 -2.28 9.02 5.85
CA VAL A 25 -3.21 7.95 5.44
C VAL A 25 -4.39 7.83 6.38
N MET A 26 -4.18 7.94 7.69
CA MET A 26 -5.22 7.66 8.69
C MET A 26 -6.45 8.56 8.61
N PRO A 27 -6.35 9.88 8.41
CA PRO A 27 -7.53 10.73 8.25
C PRO A 27 -8.41 10.32 7.06
N ASN A 28 -7.85 9.58 6.11
CA ASN A 28 -8.48 9.20 4.85
C ASN A 28 -8.97 7.74 4.82
N ILE A 29 -8.84 7.00 5.92
CA ILE A 29 -9.17 5.56 5.96
C ILE A 29 -10.63 5.24 5.65
N GLY A 30 -11.56 6.18 5.89
CA GLY A 30 -12.95 6.04 5.46
C GLY A 30 -13.08 5.89 3.94
N ALA A 31 -12.25 6.59 3.16
CA ALA A 31 -12.22 6.46 1.70
C ALA A 31 -11.67 5.09 1.27
N PHE A 32 -10.66 4.57 1.96
CA PHE A 32 -10.17 3.20 1.74
C PHE A 32 -11.28 2.18 1.99
N ILE A 33 -11.98 2.28 3.12
CA ILE A 33 -13.10 1.37 3.45
C ILE A 33 -14.18 1.45 2.37
N ALA A 34 -14.59 2.66 1.95
CA ALA A 34 -15.59 2.82 0.90
C ALA A 34 -15.16 2.16 -0.43
N TRP A 35 -13.93 2.42 -0.87
CA TRP A 35 -13.36 1.78 -2.05
C TRP A 35 -13.31 0.25 -1.90
N GLY A 36 -12.89 -0.25 -0.74
CA GLY A 36 -12.82 -1.68 -0.47
C GLY A 36 -14.18 -2.37 -0.51
N VAL A 37 -15.23 -1.74 0.03
CA VAL A 37 -16.61 -2.24 -0.06
C VAL A 37 -17.09 -2.28 -1.51
N ILE A 38 -16.90 -1.19 -2.27
CA ILE A 38 -17.27 -1.11 -3.68
C ILE A 38 -16.55 -2.21 -4.48
N THR A 39 -15.27 -2.41 -4.21
CA THR A 39 -14.46 -3.43 -4.89
C THR A 39 -14.91 -4.84 -4.53
N ALA A 40 -15.14 -5.13 -3.25
CA ALA A 40 -15.62 -6.44 -2.81
C ALA A 40 -17.00 -6.80 -3.38
N LEU A 41 -17.87 -5.81 -3.59
CA LEU A 41 -19.21 -6.01 -4.12
C LEU A 41 -19.20 -6.12 -5.66
N PHE A 42 -18.72 -5.09 -6.36
CA PHE A 42 -19.17 -4.83 -7.73
C PHE A 42 -18.23 -5.32 -8.84
N ILE A 43 -16.99 -5.70 -8.53
CA ILE A 43 -16.09 -6.27 -9.54
C ILE A 43 -16.68 -7.58 -10.13
N PRO A 44 -16.22 -8.06 -11.29
CA PRO A 44 -16.77 -9.27 -11.92
C PRO A 44 -16.76 -10.52 -11.02
N THR A 45 -15.77 -10.63 -10.13
CA THR A 45 -15.60 -11.72 -9.17
C THR A 45 -16.04 -11.35 -7.73
N GLY A 46 -16.71 -10.21 -7.58
CA GLY A 46 -17.22 -9.70 -6.30
C GLY A 46 -18.50 -10.40 -5.87
N TRP A 47 -19.01 -10.03 -4.70
CA TRP A 47 -20.20 -10.68 -4.13
C TRP A 47 -21.50 -10.27 -4.82
N TRP A 48 -21.53 -9.09 -5.44
CA TRP A 48 -22.66 -8.59 -6.21
C TRP A 48 -22.15 -7.88 -7.48
N PRO A 49 -21.69 -8.61 -8.51
CA PRO A 49 -21.06 -8.00 -9.67
C PRO A 49 -21.99 -7.01 -10.40
N ASN A 50 -21.48 -5.82 -10.73
CA ASN A 50 -22.22 -4.81 -11.48
C ASN A 50 -21.25 -4.00 -12.35
N LYS A 51 -21.45 -4.05 -13.68
CA LYS A 51 -20.54 -3.40 -14.64
C LYS A 51 -20.46 -1.88 -14.46
N GLU A 52 -21.59 -1.23 -14.23
CA GLU A 52 -21.66 0.23 -14.10
C GLU A 52 -21.00 0.70 -12.79
N LEU A 53 -21.30 0.05 -11.67
CA LEU A 53 -20.74 0.41 -10.36
C LEU A 53 -19.27 0.02 -10.24
N ASN A 54 -18.82 -1.02 -10.94
CA ASN A 54 -17.40 -1.38 -11.02
C ASN A 54 -16.54 -0.26 -11.61
N ASN A 55 -17.10 0.61 -12.45
CA ASN A 55 -16.37 1.76 -13.01
C ASN A 55 -15.88 2.75 -11.93
N LEU A 56 -16.38 2.67 -10.69
CA LEU A 56 -15.90 3.47 -9.55
C LEU A 56 -14.56 2.95 -8.99
N VAL A 57 -14.26 1.65 -9.12
CA VAL A 57 -13.12 1.01 -8.45
C VAL A 57 -11.79 1.63 -8.87
N SER A 58 -11.55 1.70 -10.18
CA SER A 58 -10.26 2.14 -10.73
C SER A 58 -9.97 3.63 -10.46
N PRO A 59 -10.90 4.57 -10.70
CA PRO A 59 -10.67 5.97 -10.37
C PRO A 59 -10.44 6.22 -8.87
N MET A 60 -11.08 5.44 -8.00
CA MET A 60 -10.90 5.60 -6.55
C MET A 60 -9.49 5.22 -6.10
N ILE A 61 -8.98 4.04 -6.47
CA ILE A 61 -7.63 3.63 -6.09
C ILE A 61 -6.53 4.41 -6.81
N THR A 62 -6.76 4.81 -8.06
CA THR A 62 -5.75 5.49 -8.88
C THR A 62 -5.67 6.98 -8.58
N TYR A 63 -6.81 7.65 -8.36
CA TYR A 63 -6.87 9.10 -8.16
C TYR A 63 -7.29 9.49 -6.75
N LEU A 64 -8.48 9.07 -6.31
CA LEU A 64 -9.07 9.56 -5.06
C LEU A 64 -8.16 9.30 -3.85
N LEU A 65 -7.76 8.03 -3.63
CA LEU A 65 -7.00 7.66 -2.43
C LEU A 65 -5.60 8.31 -2.41
N PRO A 66 -4.81 8.29 -3.49
CA PRO A 66 -3.52 8.97 -3.51
C PRO A 66 -3.65 10.50 -3.41
N LEU A 67 -4.65 11.13 -4.06
CA LEU A 67 -4.86 12.58 -3.95
C LEU A 67 -5.19 12.99 -2.51
N LEU A 68 -6.03 12.24 -1.81
CA LEU A 68 -6.32 12.49 -0.40
C LEU A 68 -5.06 12.43 0.47
N ILE A 69 -4.18 11.45 0.22
CA ILE A 69 -2.90 11.33 0.91
C ILE A 69 -2.01 12.54 0.61
N GLY A 70 -1.86 12.90 -0.66
CA GLY A 70 -1.06 14.06 -1.08
C GLY A 70 -1.58 15.38 -0.49
N TYR A 71 -2.91 15.55 -0.50
CA TYR A 71 -3.60 16.68 0.12
C TYR A 71 -3.33 16.75 1.62
N THR A 72 -3.51 15.66 2.36
CA THR A 72 -3.25 15.62 3.80
C THR A 72 -1.76 15.84 4.13
N GLY A 73 -0.85 15.31 3.31
CA GLY A 73 0.59 15.54 3.44
C GLY A 73 0.96 17.00 3.28
N GLY A 74 0.46 17.64 2.23
CA GLY A 74 0.64 19.08 2.01
C GLY A 74 0.02 19.92 3.14
N HIS A 75 -1.17 19.52 3.62
CA HIS A 75 -1.84 20.17 4.73
C HIS A 75 -1.03 20.14 6.03
N THR A 76 -0.40 19.00 6.30
CA THR A 76 0.44 18.82 7.49
C THR A 76 1.66 19.74 7.47
N VAL A 77 2.15 20.11 6.28
CA VAL A 77 3.32 20.99 6.13
C VAL A 77 2.95 22.48 6.19
N HIS A 78 1.88 22.89 5.49
CA HIS A 78 1.53 24.32 5.34
C HIS A 78 0.03 24.59 5.20
N GLY A 79 -0.79 23.88 5.98
CA GLY A 79 -2.23 24.11 6.07
C GLY A 79 -2.95 24.04 4.72
N GLN A 80 -4.01 24.83 4.55
CA GLN A 80 -4.86 24.70 3.36
C GLN A 80 -4.12 24.96 2.04
N ARG A 81 -3.20 25.93 2.00
CA ARG A 81 -2.41 26.22 0.80
C ARG A 81 -1.47 25.07 0.46
N GLY A 82 -0.80 24.51 1.47
CA GLY A 82 0.00 23.30 1.29
C GLY A 82 -0.82 22.13 0.78
N ALA A 83 -2.05 21.96 1.25
CA ALA A 83 -2.95 20.89 0.82
C ALA A 83 -3.27 20.98 -0.68
N VAL A 84 -3.63 22.18 -1.15
CA VAL A 84 -3.95 22.41 -2.57
C VAL A 84 -2.72 22.18 -3.46
N VAL A 85 -1.57 22.77 -3.12
CA VAL A 85 -0.34 22.60 -3.90
C VAL A 85 0.13 21.14 -3.88
N GLY A 86 0.05 20.47 -2.73
CA GLY A 86 0.37 19.05 -2.58
C GLY A 86 -0.54 18.16 -3.43
N ALA A 87 -1.84 18.45 -3.52
CA ALA A 87 -2.76 17.72 -4.39
C ALA A 87 -2.44 17.92 -5.87
N ILE A 88 -2.15 19.15 -6.32
CA ILE A 88 -1.75 19.44 -7.72
C ILE A 88 -0.46 18.71 -8.07
N ALA A 89 0.56 18.80 -7.20
CA ALA A 89 1.82 18.11 -7.36
C ALA A 89 1.66 16.58 -7.42
N THR A 90 0.77 16.04 -6.59
CA THR A 90 0.42 14.62 -6.57
C THR A 90 -0.20 14.20 -7.89
N MET A 91 -1.10 15.00 -8.47
CA MET A 91 -1.73 14.67 -9.76
C MET A 91 -0.70 14.39 -10.86
N GLY A 92 0.42 15.13 -10.87
CA GLY A 92 1.52 14.88 -11.81
C GLY A 92 2.04 13.46 -11.79
N VAL A 93 2.32 12.91 -10.59
CA VAL A 93 2.81 11.53 -10.45
C VAL A 93 1.72 10.48 -10.72
N LEU A 94 0.44 10.79 -10.48
CA LEU A 94 -0.65 9.85 -10.74
C LEU A 94 -0.85 9.64 -12.25
N VAL A 95 -0.80 10.72 -13.03
CA VAL A 95 -0.96 10.65 -14.50
C VAL A 95 0.30 10.05 -15.17
N GLY A 96 1.47 10.20 -14.55
CA GLY A 96 2.73 9.68 -15.08
C GLY A 96 2.97 8.18 -14.88
N SER A 97 2.04 7.46 -14.25
CA SER A 97 2.19 6.03 -13.92
C SER A 97 0.91 5.24 -14.22
N SER A 98 1.08 3.99 -14.65
CA SER A 98 -0.02 3.02 -14.79
C SER A 98 -0.33 2.25 -13.50
N VAL A 99 0.47 2.44 -12.45
CA VAL A 99 0.31 1.81 -11.14
C VAL A 99 -0.13 2.87 -10.12
N PRO A 100 -1.07 2.56 -9.20
CA PRO A 100 -1.47 3.51 -8.14
C PRO A 100 -0.29 4.07 -7.34
N MET A 101 -0.08 5.39 -7.38
CA MET A 101 1.13 6.05 -6.88
C MET A 101 1.00 6.58 -5.43
N PHE A 102 0.76 5.68 -4.48
CA PHE A 102 0.69 6.05 -3.05
C PHE A 102 2.01 6.63 -2.52
N ILE A 103 3.15 6.02 -2.83
CA ILE A 103 4.48 6.55 -2.44
C ILE A 103 4.71 7.91 -3.12
N GLY A 104 4.33 8.03 -4.40
CA GLY A 104 4.43 9.28 -5.13
C GLY A 104 3.67 10.40 -4.43
N ALA A 105 2.43 10.14 -4.01
CA ALA A 105 1.64 11.09 -3.23
C ALA A 105 2.28 11.41 -1.86
N MET A 106 2.85 10.40 -1.19
CA MET A 106 3.53 10.59 0.09
C MET A 106 4.76 11.49 0.01
N VAL A 107 5.41 11.55 -1.16
CA VAL A 107 6.54 12.44 -1.41
C VAL A 107 6.08 13.80 -1.93
N MET A 108 5.24 13.82 -2.97
CA MET A 108 4.83 15.05 -3.67
C MET A 108 3.91 15.94 -2.84
N GLY A 109 3.05 15.37 -1.99
CA GLY A 109 2.17 16.14 -1.12
C GLY A 109 2.95 17.07 -0.18
N PRO A 110 3.81 16.52 0.71
CA PRO A 110 4.66 17.29 1.59
C PRO A 110 5.65 18.20 0.85
N LEU A 111 6.19 17.76 -0.29
CA LEU A 111 7.07 18.59 -1.13
C LEU A 111 6.32 19.83 -1.63
N GLY A 112 5.09 19.67 -2.12
CA GLY A 112 4.23 20.78 -2.52
C GLY A 112 3.95 21.74 -1.37
N GLY A 113 3.61 21.20 -0.20
CA GLY A 113 3.44 21.98 1.03
C GLY A 113 4.71 22.75 1.43
N TRP A 114 5.87 22.14 1.28
CA TRP A 114 7.15 22.76 1.61
C TRP A 114 7.53 23.87 0.63
N CYS A 115 7.33 23.66 -0.68
CA CYS A 115 7.61 24.66 -1.71
C CYS A 115 6.75 25.92 -1.51
N ILE A 116 5.44 25.76 -1.27
CA ILE A 116 4.57 26.92 -1.04
C ILE A 116 4.87 27.60 0.29
N LYS A 117 5.22 26.84 1.33
CA LYS A 117 5.69 27.41 2.60
C LYS A 117 6.90 28.31 2.40
N LYS A 118 7.88 27.85 1.62
CA LYS A 118 9.09 28.64 1.34
C LYS A 118 8.80 29.89 0.52
N PHE A 119 7.85 29.83 -0.39
CA PHE A 119 7.38 31.02 -1.09
C PHE A 119 6.74 32.01 -0.12
N ASP A 120 5.83 31.55 0.73
CA ASP A 120 5.12 32.38 1.70
C ASP A 120 6.09 33.04 2.69
N ASP A 121 7.02 32.26 3.28
CA ASP A 121 8.05 32.78 4.19
C ASP A 121 8.91 33.90 3.54
N ALA A 122 9.07 33.90 2.21
CA ALA A 122 9.94 34.85 1.50
C ALA A 122 9.21 36.09 0.97
N PHE A 123 7.91 35.97 0.68
CA PHE A 123 7.15 36.98 -0.05
C PHE A 123 5.95 37.53 0.70
N GLN A 124 5.40 36.83 1.69
CA GLN A 124 4.10 37.18 2.27
C GLN A 124 4.10 38.55 2.94
N ASP A 125 5.17 38.92 3.65
CA ASP A 125 5.32 40.23 4.29
C ASP A 125 5.55 41.39 3.29
N LYS A 126 5.78 41.08 2.02
CA LYS A 126 6.04 42.06 0.94
C LYS A 126 4.82 42.31 0.06
N ILE A 127 3.71 41.62 0.32
CA ILE A 127 2.49 41.75 -0.49
C ILE A 127 1.73 42.99 -0.02
N ALA A 128 1.40 43.88 -0.96
CA ALA A 128 0.57 45.03 -0.67
C ALA A 128 -0.85 44.60 -0.26
N ALA A 129 -1.44 45.31 0.71
CA ALA A 129 -2.79 45.06 1.18
C ALA A 129 -3.80 45.05 0.01
N GLY A 130 -4.69 44.05 -0.01
CA GLY A 130 -5.68 43.86 -1.08
C GLY A 130 -5.19 43.00 -2.26
N PHE A 131 -3.88 42.73 -2.38
CA PHE A 131 -3.33 41.79 -3.35
C PHE A 131 -3.09 40.38 -2.80
N GLU A 132 -3.35 40.14 -1.50
CA GLU A 132 -3.01 38.86 -0.86
C GLU A 132 -3.68 37.68 -1.55
N MET A 133 -4.98 37.75 -1.84
CA MET A 133 -5.68 36.66 -2.51
C MET A 133 -5.13 36.38 -3.92
N LEU A 134 -4.76 37.42 -4.66
CA LEU A 134 -4.21 37.27 -6.01
C LEU A 134 -2.88 36.52 -5.93
N VAL A 135 -1.94 37.01 -5.11
CA VAL A 135 -0.61 36.40 -4.98
C VAL A 135 -0.72 35.00 -4.39
N ASN A 136 -1.58 34.80 -3.39
CA ASN A 136 -1.73 33.50 -2.73
C ASN A 136 -2.25 32.42 -3.69
N ASN A 137 -3.23 32.74 -4.53
CA ASN A 137 -3.80 31.80 -5.49
C ASN A 137 -2.87 31.57 -6.69
N PHE A 138 -2.27 32.63 -7.25
CA PHE A 138 -1.35 32.49 -8.39
C PHE A 138 -0.07 31.75 -8.03
N SER A 139 0.53 32.03 -6.86
CA SER A 139 1.71 31.31 -6.40
C SER A 139 1.43 29.82 -6.16
N ALA A 140 0.31 29.49 -5.51
CA ALA A 140 -0.10 28.11 -5.32
C ALA A 140 -0.32 27.40 -6.67
N GLY A 141 -1.00 28.06 -7.61
CA GLY A 141 -1.24 27.54 -8.95
C GLY A 141 0.05 27.30 -9.74
N LEU A 142 0.96 28.29 -9.80
CA LEU A 142 2.20 28.20 -10.57
C LEU A 142 3.20 27.21 -9.97
N ILE A 143 3.36 27.20 -8.64
CA ILE A 143 4.22 26.21 -7.96
C ILE A 143 3.65 24.81 -8.14
N GLY A 144 2.33 24.65 -7.97
CA GLY A 144 1.66 23.39 -8.23
C GLY A 144 1.85 22.91 -9.67
N PHE A 145 1.71 23.81 -10.66
CA PHE A 145 1.94 23.53 -12.07
C PHE A 145 3.35 23.02 -12.37
N VAL A 146 4.38 23.69 -11.84
CA VAL A 146 5.77 23.25 -12.04
C VAL A 146 5.99 21.88 -11.40
N LEU A 147 5.51 21.68 -10.16
CA LEU A 147 5.66 20.42 -9.45
C LEU A 147 4.90 19.27 -10.12
N SER A 148 3.74 19.50 -10.73
CA SER A 148 3.00 18.46 -11.42
C SER A 148 3.71 18.02 -12.70
N ILE A 149 4.31 18.95 -13.45
CA ILE A 149 5.16 18.61 -14.61
C ILE A 149 6.38 17.80 -14.16
N LEU A 150 7.09 18.25 -13.12
CA LEU A 150 8.24 17.52 -12.59
C LEU A 150 7.87 16.12 -12.08
N GLY A 151 6.73 16.00 -11.40
CA GLY A 151 6.19 14.72 -10.96
C GLY A 151 5.88 13.78 -12.12
N TYR A 152 5.22 14.29 -13.16
CA TYR A 152 4.87 13.52 -14.36
C TYR A 152 6.12 13.00 -15.09
N LEU A 153 7.10 13.86 -15.33
CA LEU A 153 8.32 13.49 -16.05
C LEU A 153 9.25 12.60 -15.20
N GLY A 154 9.28 12.82 -13.88
CA GLY A 154 10.18 12.10 -12.99
C GLY A 154 9.71 10.70 -12.60
N ILE A 155 8.40 10.44 -12.55
CA ILE A 155 7.89 9.21 -11.94
C ILE A 155 8.11 7.97 -12.80
N GLY A 156 7.97 8.09 -14.12
CA GLY A 156 8.12 6.95 -15.05
C GLY A 156 9.48 6.24 -14.88
N PRO A 157 10.61 6.96 -15.00
CA PRO A 157 11.95 6.37 -14.81
C PRO A 157 12.14 5.74 -13.42
N VAL A 158 11.62 6.38 -12.37
CA VAL A 158 11.72 5.88 -11.00
C VAL A 158 10.99 4.54 -10.84
N VAL A 159 9.75 4.46 -11.32
CA VAL A 159 8.93 3.23 -11.25
C VAL A 159 9.56 2.12 -12.07
N GLN A 160 10.06 2.42 -13.27
CA GLN A 160 10.72 1.43 -14.11
C GLN A 160 11.97 0.87 -13.46
N SER A 161 12.84 1.74 -12.92
CA SER A 161 14.06 1.32 -12.23
C SER A 161 13.76 0.45 -11.02
N LEU A 162 12.74 0.82 -10.24
CA LEU A 162 12.34 0.06 -9.05
C LEU A 162 11.78 -1.32 -9.43
N THR A 163 10.96 -1.37 -10.48
CA THR A 163 10.38 -2.64 -10.98
C THR A 163 11.47 -3.58 -11.47
N ASN A 164 12.44 -3.09 -12.25
CA ASN A 164 13.56 -3.89 -12.76
C ASN A 164 14.45 -4.42 -11.63
N ALA A 165 14.72 -3.58 -10.61
CA ALA A 165 15.50 -3.99 -9.44
C ALA A 165 14.78 -5.08 -8.64
N MET A 166 13.47 -4.95 -8.43
CA MET A 166 12.67 -5.97 -7.75
C MET A 166 12.60 -7.28 -8.53
N ALA A 167 12.41 -7.23 -9.86
CA ALA A 167 12.42 -8.42 -10.73
C ALA A 167 13.72 -9.20 -10.59
N SER A 168 14.85 -8.49 -10.74
CA SER A 168 16.18 -9.09 -10.58
C SER A 168 16.40 -9.71 -9.20
N GLY A 169 15.91 -9.05 -8.15
CA GLY A 169 16.02 -9.54 -6.77
C GLY A 169 15.19 -10.80 -6.50
N VAL A 170 13.95 -10.84 -6.99
CA VAL A 170 13.08 -12.02 -6.85
C VAL A 170 13.62 -13.20 -7.64
N ASP A 171 14.08 -12.98 -8.88
CA ASP A 171 14.69 -14.03 -9.70
C ASP A 171 15.91 -14.66 -9.02
N ALA A 172 16.77 -13.84 -8.40
CA ALA A 172 17.92 -14.34 -7.64
C ALA A 172 17.50 -15.20 -6.43
N ILE A 173 16.44 -14.83 -5.72
CA ILE A 173 15.95 -15.56 -4.55
C ILE A 173 15.29 -16.89 -4.94
N ILE A 174 14.55 -16.91 -6.05
CA ILE A 174 13.93 -18.12 -6.59
C ILE A 174 15.01 -19.12 -7.00
N ASN A 175 16.04 -18.65 -7.72
CA ASN A 175 17.18 -19.49 -8.13
C ASN A 175 17.98 -20.03 -6.94
N ALA A 176 17.97 -19.33 -5.80
CA ALA A 176 18.63 -19.78 -4.57
C ALA A 176 17.75 -20.71 -3.69
N HIS A 177 16.52 -21.03 -4.10
CA HIS A 177 15.53 -21.80 -3.31
C HIS A 177 15.18 -21.20 -1.94
N LEU A 178 15.39 -19.89 -1.75
CA LEU A 178 15.16 -19.18 -0.48
C LEU A 178 13.81 -18.45 -0.46
N LEU A 179 12.75 -19.09 -0.96
CA LEU A 179 11.42 -18.49 -1.12
C LEU A 179 10.88 -17.79 0.15
N PRO A 180 11.04 -18.33 1.38
CA PRO A 180 10.58 -17.62 2.58
C PRO A 180 11.28 -16.27 2.79
N LEU A 181 12.53 -16.10 2.34
CA LEU A 181 13.27 -14.85 2.45
C LEU A 181 12.83 -13.81 1.40
N ALA A 182 12.19 -14.24 0.30
CA ALA A 182 11.61 -13.31 -0.69
C ALA A 182 10.58 -12.38 -0.04
N ASN A 183 9.81 -12.90 0.93
CA ASN A 183 8.76 -12.14 1.63
C ASN A 183 9.30 -10.97 2.46
N ILE A 184 10.58 -11.01 2.87
CA ILE A 184 11.22 -9.88 3.56
C ILE A 184 11.20 -8.64 2.67
N PHE A 185 11.24 -8.80 1.35
CA PHE A 185 11.19 -7.71 0.38
C PHE A 185 9.78 -7.52 -0.20
N ILE A 186 9.08 -8.61 -0.51
CA ILE A 186 7.76 -8.57 -1.16
C ILE A 186 6.73 -7.86 -0.27
N ASP A 187 6.67 -8.17 1.03
CA ASP A 187 5.60 -7.62 1.88
C ASP A 187 5.74 -6.13 2.16
N PRO A 188 6.92 -5.60 2.53
CA PRO A 188 7.08 -4.16 2.67
C PRO A 188 6.74 -3.42 1.37
N ALA A 189 7.19 -3.94 0.23
CA ALA A 189 6.87 -3.35 -1.07
C ALA A 189 5.37 -3.38 -1.35
N LYS A 190 4.68 -4.49 -1.05
CA LYS A 190 3.23 -4.62 -1.17
C LYS A 190 2.48 -3.62 -0.29
N ILE A 191 2.85 -3.47 0.97
CA ILE A 191 2.22 -2.51 1.90
C ILE A 191 2.43 -1.07 1.42
N LEU A 192 3.54 -0.81 0.74
CA LEU A 192 3.82 0.46 0.06
C LEU A 192 3.16 0.55 -1.35
N PHE A 193 2.21 -0.33 -1.66
CA PHE A 193 1.42 -0.35 -2.90
C PHE A 193 2.23 -0.63 -4.18
N LEU A 194 3.34 -1.36 -4.06
CA LEU A 194 4.12 -1.87 -5.20
C LEU A 194 3.71 -3.29 -5.61
N ASN A 195 2.59 -3.79 -5.10
CA ASN A 195 2.10 -5.15 -5.32
C ASN A 195 1.80 -5.45 -6.79
N ASN A 196 1.27 -4.49 -7.56
CA ASN A 196 0.96 -4.72 -8.98
C ASN A 196 2.22 -5.03 -9.80
N ALA A 197 3.32 -4.34 -9.53
CA ALA A 197 4.60 -4.55 -10.21
C ALA A 197 5.16 -5.96 -9.90
N ILE A 198 5.11 -6.37 -8.63
CA ILE A 198 5.61 -7.68 -8.20
C ILE A 198 4.72 -8.82 -8.71
N ASN A 199 3.40 -8.66 -8.60
CA ASN A 199 2.45 -9.72 -8.90
C ASN A 199 2.36 -9.99 -10.41
N HIS A 200 2.11 -8.96 -11.21
CA HIS A 200 1.99 -9.11 -12.66
C HIS A 200 3.33 -9.22 -13.37
N GLY A 201 4.38 -8.59 -12.83
CA GLY A 201 5.71 -8.61 -13.45
C GLY A 201 6.49 -9.88 -13.19
N ILE A 202 6.27 -10.57 -12.06
CA ILE A 202 7.16 -11.65 -11.60
C ILE A 202 6.38 -12.89 -11.14
N LEU A 203 5.55 -12.75 -10.09
CA LEU A 203 4.98 -13.92 -9.40
C LEU A 203 3.95 -14.67 -10.25
N THR A 204 3.08 -13.96 -10.97
CA THR A 204 2.02 -14.59 -11.78
C THR A 204 2.58 -15.35 -12.98
N PRO A 205 3.50 -14.79 -13.79
CA PRO A 205 4.13 -15.54 -14.89
C PRO A 205 4.83 -16.82 -14.41
N LEU A 206 5.72 -16.70 -13.41
CA LEU A 206 6.47 -17.83 -12.87
C LEU A 206 5.55 -18.87 -12.23
N GLY A 207 4.51 -18.42 -11.50
CA GLY A 207 3.53 -19.31 -10.90
C GLY A 207 2.70 -20.06 -11.94
N THR A 208 2.39 -19.42 -13.07
CA THR A 208 1.65 -20.03 -14.18
C THR A 208 2.49 -21.10 -14.85
N GLU A 209 3.75 -20.81 -15.16
CA GLU A 209 4.67 -21.79 -15.73
C GLU A 209 4.85 -23.01 -14.82
N GLN A 210 5.07 -22.77 -13.52
CA GLN A 210 5.17 -23.85 -12.54
C GLN A 210 3.87 -24.67 -12.45
N SER A 211 2.71 -24.00 -12.40
CA SER A 211 1.41 -24.67 -12.28
C SER A 211 1.08 -25.54 -13.51
N LEU A 212 1.50 -25.14 -14.71
CA LEU A 212 1.35 -25.95 -15.92
C LEU A 212 2.13 -27.28 -15.83
N GLN A 213 3.27 -27.29 -15.12
CA GLN A 213 4.12 -28.47 -14.98
C GLN A 213 3.71 -29.35 -13.79
N THR A 214 3.36 -28.76 -12.66
CA THR A 214 3.15 -29.48 -11.37
C THR A 214 1.69 -29.48 -10.91
N GLY A 215 0.80 -28.80 -11.65
CA GLY A 215 -0.63 -28.64 -11.32
C GLY A 215 -0.94 -27.61 -10.24
N LYS A 216 0.09 -27.00 -9.61
CA LYS A 216 -0.06 -25.93 -8.61
C LYS A 216 1.23 -25.13 -8.42
N SER A 217 1.12 -23.89 -7.96
CA SER A 217 2.27 -23.09 -7.54
C SER A 217 2.05 -22.45 -6.17
N ILE A 218 3.09 -22.50 -5.34
CA ILE A 218 3.17 -21.75 -4.08
C ILE A 218 3.31 -20.24 -4.31
N LEU A 219 3.83 -19.83 -5.47
CA LEU A 219 4.08 -18.42 -5.80
C LEU A 219 2.77 -17.60 -5.80
N PHE A 220 1.66 -18.21 -6.19
CA PHE A 220 0.35 -17.58 -6.09
C PHE A 220 -0.06 -17.25 -4.66
N LEU A 221 0.39 -18.02 -3.65
CA LEU A 221 0.08 -17.77 -2.24
C LEU A 221 0.96 -16.67 -1.63
N LEU A 222 2.09 -16.30 -2.24
CA LEU A 222 2.98 -15.29 -1.66
C LEU A 222 2.31 -13.91 -1.64
N GLU A 223 1.53 -13.59 -2.67
CA GLU A 223 0.76 -12.34 -2.70
C GLU A 223 -0.63 -12.53 -2.08
N THR A 224 -1.32 -13.62 -2.41
CA THR A 224 -2.75 -13.74 -2.07
C THR A 224 -3.02 -14.26 -0.66
N ASN A 225 -2.01 -14.51 0.18
CA ASN A 225 -2.22 -14.98 1.55
C ASN A 225 -2.94 -13.90 2.39
N PRO A 226 -4.19 -14.14 2.84
CA PRO A 226 -4.93 -13.14 3.60
C PRO A 226 -4.59 -13.17 5.10
N GLY A 227 -3.88 -14.19 5.58
CA GLY A 227 -3.58 -14.41 7.01
C GLY A 227 -2.80 -13.27 7.68
N PRO A 228 -1.74 -12.73 7.06
CA PRO A 228 -1.01 -11.60 7.62
C PRO A 228 -1.91 -10.37 7.85
N GLY A 229 -2.77 -10.02 6.89
CA GLY A 229 -3.70 -8.91 7.03
C GLY A 229 -4.71 -9.16 8.15
N LEU A 230 -5.28 -10.37 8.18
CA LEU A 230 -6.23 -10.78 9.21
C LEU A 230 -5.62 -10.67 10.62
N GLY A 231 -4.39 -11.16 10.83
CA GLY A 231 -3.72 -11.09 12.14
C GLY A 231 -3.53 -9.66 12.63
N VAL A 232 -3.10 -8.74 11.73
CA VAL A 232 -2.97 -7.31 12.08
C VAL A 232 -4.31 -6.72 12.49
N LEU A 233 -5.36 -6.98 11.70
CA LEU A 233 -6.67 -6.41 11.96
C LEU A 233 -7.32 -6.98 13.23
N LEU A 234 -7.16 -8.28 13.50
CA LEU A 234 -7.59 -8.90 14.76
C LEU A 234 -6.87 -8.30 15.96
N ALA A 235 -5.56 -8.06 15.86
CA ALA A 235 -4.80 -7.39 16.92
C ALA A 235 -5.35 -5.96 17.19
N PHE A 236 -5.71 -5.20 16.15
CA PHE A 236 -6.36 -3.90 16.33
C PHE A 236 -7.79 -3.99 16.85
N MET A 237 -8.57 -4.98 16.44
CA MET A 237 -9.92 -5.22 16.94
C MET A 237 -9.92 -5.53 18.44
N ILE A 238 -8.99 -6.36 18.91
CA ILE A 238 -8.93 -6.80 20.31
C ILE A 238 -8.20 -5.75 21.16
N PHE A 239 -6.97 -5.39 20.78
CA PHE A 239 -6.03 -4.59 21.58
C PHE A 239 -5.88 -3.14 21.14
N GLY A 240 -6.48 -2.74 20.02
CA GLY A 240 -6.44 -1.37 19.51
C GLY A 240 -7.20 -0.38 20.40
N LYS A 241 -7.11 0.91 20.04
CA LYS A 241 -7.84 2.00 20.71
C LYS A 241 -8.38 2.98 19.69
N GLY A 242 -9.45 3.68 20.07
CA GLY A 242 -10.08 4.71 19.24
C GLY A 242 -10.51 4.21 17.87
N TYR A 243 -10.31 5.04 16.85
CA TYR A 243 -10.77 4.77 15.48
C TYR A 243 -10.24 3.46 14.90
N ALA A 244 -8.96 3.12 15.15
CA ALA A 244 -8.36 1.89 14.62
C ALA A 244 -9.03 0.63 15.18
N LYS A 245 -9.56 0.66 16.41
CA LYS A 245 -10.31 -0.47 16.97
C LYS A 245 -11.73 -0.57 16.40
N SER A 246 -12.43 0.56 16.27
CA SER A 246 -13.80 0.57 15.79
C SER A 246 -13.92 0.26 14.29
N SER A 247 -12.90 0.57 13.49
CA SER A 247 -12.89 0.31 12.04
C SER A 247 -12.34 -1.08 11.66
N ALA A 248 -11.57 -1.73 12.53
CA ALA A 248 -10.94 -3.02 12.25
C ALA A 248 -11.94 -4.15 11.87
N PRO A 249 -13.11 -4.33 12.52
CA PRO A 249 -14.07 -5.37 12.14
C PRO A 249 -14.57 -5.24 10.70
N GLY A 250 -14.88 -4.02 10.25
CA GLY A 250 -15.28 -3.76 8.87
C GLY A 250 -14.15 -4.04 7.88
N ALA A 251 -12.92 -3.64 8.25
CA ALA A 251 -11.72 -3.94 7.47
C ALA A 251 -11.46 -5.44 7.34
N ILE A 252 -11.74 -6.26 8.38
CA ILE A 252 -11.58 -7.73 8.32
C ILE A 252 -12.48 -8.34 7.25
N ILE A 253 -13.74 -7.92 7.18
CA ILE A 253 -14.70 -8.45 6.20
C ILE A 253 -14.18 -8.17 4.78
N ILE A 254 -13.79 -6.93 4.52
CA ILE A 254 -13.32 -6.49 3.21
C ILE A 254 -11.99 -7.16 2.84
N GLN A 255 -11.06 -7.29 3.79
CA GLN A 255 -9.73 -7.86 3.56
C GLN A 255 -9.76 -9.38 3.43
N PHE A 256 -10.35 -10.08 4.40
CA PHE A 256 -10.28 -11.53 4.49
C PHE A 256 -11.30 -12.22 3.57
N LEU A 257 -12.53 -11.71 3.55
CA LEU A 257 -13.62 -12.29 2.76
C LEU A 257 -13.75 -11.61 1.39
N GLY A 258 -13.51 -10.29 1.31
CA GLY A 258 -13.51 -9.54 0.06
C GLY A 258 -12.18 -9.62 -0.70
N GLY A 259 -11.08 -9.99 -0.04
CA GLY A 259 -9.76 -10.17 -0.67
C GLY A 259 -9.04 -8.88 -1.03
N ILE A 260 -9.45 -7.75 -0.44
CA ILE A 260 -8.87 -6.44 -0.71
C ILE A 260 -7.80 -6.14 0.35
N HIS A 261 -6.56 -6.47 0.02
CA HIS A 261 -5.44 -6.43 0.97
C HIS A 261 -5.01 -5.00 1.32
N GLU A 262 -5.24 -4.05 0.43
CA GLU A 262 -4.90 -2.64 0.59
C GLU A 262 -5.55 -2.01 1.83
N ILE A 263 -6.67 -2.56 2.31
CA ILE A 263 -7.42 -2.04 3.47
C ILE A 263 -6.65 -2.18 4.79
N TYR A 264 -5.77 -3.17 4.93
CA TYR A 264 -5.00 -3.32 6.16
C TYR A 264 -3.68 -2.53 6.13
N PHE A 265 -3.21 -2.06 4.97
CA PHE A 265 -1.93 -1.36 4.85
C PHE A 265 -1.85 -0.10 5.71
N PRO A 266 -2.88 0.77 5.78
CA PRO A 266 -2.88 1.93 6.70
C PRO A 266 -2.59 1.54 8.15
N TYR A 267 -3.14 0.42 8.62
CA TYR A 267 -2.96 -0.06 10.00
C TYR A 267 -1.51 -0.44 10.30
N VAL A 268 -0.80 -1.01 9.32
CA VAL A 268 0.63 -1.32 9.46
C VAL A 268 1.45 -0.04 9.51
N MET A 269 1.14 0.94 8.65
CA MET A 269 1.84 2.21 8.60
C MET A 269 1.71 3.03 9.89
N MET A 270 0.64 2.82 10.68
CA MET A 270 0.46 3.46 11.99
C MET A 270 1.60 3.18 12.97
N LYS A 271 2.20 2.00 12.90
CA LYS A 271 3.25 1.56 13.82
C LYS A 271 4.33 0.86 13.01
N PRO A 272 5.46 1.53 12.70
CA PRO A 272 6.53 0.94 11.88
C PRO A 272 7.02 -0.43 12.34
N LEU A 273 6.97 -0.72 13.65
CA LEU A 273 7.30 -2.05 14.19
C LEU A 273 6.37 -3.17 13.68
N LEU A 274 5.15 -2.85 13.26
CA LEU A 274 4.22 -3.82 12.66
C LEU A 274 4.71 -4.32 11.31
N PHE A 275 5.62 -3.63 10.60
CA PHE A 275 6.25 -4.20 9.41
C PHE A 275 7.01 -5.47 9.77
N LEU A 276 7.75 -5.48 10.89
CA LEU A 276 8.47 -6.66 11.36
C LEU A 276 7.51 -7.80 11.73
N ALA A 277 6.40 -7.47 12.41
CA ALA A 277 5.37 -8.45 12.73
C ALA A 277 4.71 -9.02 11.46
N VAL A 278 4.50 -8.18 10.44
CA VAL A 278 3.97 -8.63 9.14
C VAL A 278 4.94 -9.57 8.45
N ILE A 279 6.21 -9.18 8.32
CA ILE A 279 7.26 -10.02 7.74
C ILE A 279 7.33 -11.36 8.48
N ALA A 280 7.38 -11.36 9.81
CA ALA A 280 7.43 -12.58 10.60
C ALA A 280 6.22 -13.50 10.34
N GLY A 281 5.00 -12.94 10.32
CA GLY A 281 3.81 -13.71 10.01
C GLY A 281 3.81 -14.31 8.60
N VAL A 282 4.27 -13.55 7.60
CA VAL A 282 4.30 -14.03 6.21
C VAL A 282 5.38 -15.09 6.04
N VAL A 283 6.59 -14.88 6.60
CA VAL A 283 7.68 -15.87 6.58
C VAL A 283 7.21 -17.19 7.22
N SER A 284 6.58 -17.14 8.40
CA SER A 284 6.03 -18.33 9.08
C SER A 284 4.92 -19.02 8.26
N GLY A 285 4.03 -18.24 7.64
CA GLY A 285 2.98 -18.77 6.78
C GLY A 285 3.53 -19.44 5.51
N THR A 286 4.44 -18.78 4.82
CA THR A 286 5.10 -19.29 3.61
C THR A 286 5.98 -20.50 3.91
N PHE A 287 6.69 -20.51 5.03
CA PHE A 287 7.41 -21.70 5.48
C PHE A 287 6.45 -22.87 5.71
N THR A 288 5.29 -22.62 6.33
CA THR A 288 4.23 -23.63 6.52
C THR A 288 3.69 -24.14 5.18
N PHE A 289 3.45 -23.23 4.22
CA PHE A 289 3.05 -23.60 2.86
C PHE A 289 4.10 -24.48 2.19
N GLN A 290 5.37 -24.14 2.30
CA GLN A 290 6.46 -24.89 1.70
C GLN A 290 6.58 -26.29 2.35
N LEU A 291 6.53 -26.36 3.68
CA LEU A 291 6.66 -27.61 4.45
C LEU A 291 5.50 -28.58 4.16
N LEU A 292 4.27 -28.07 4.04
CA LEU A 292 3.08 -28.88 3.79
C LEU A 292 2.75 -29.03 2.29
N GLY A 293 3.57 -28.46 1.40
CA GLY A 293 3.37 -28.52 -0.04
C GLY A 293 2.10 -27.82 -0.53
N ALA A 294 1.73 -26.68 0.05
CA ALA A 294 0.60 -25.86 -0.37
C ALA A 294 0.87 -25.17 -1.72
N GLY A 295 -0.20 -24.90 -2.47
CA GLY A 295 -0.13 -24.16 -3.74
C GLY A 295 -1.51 -24.01 -4.37
N LEU A 296 -1.64 -23.06 -5.30
CA LEU A 296 -2.87 -22.80 -6.05
C LEU A 296 -2.73 -23.20 -7.51
N ARG A 297 -3.84 -23.50 -8.18
CA ARG A 297 -3.87 -23.82 -9.62
C ARG A 297 -3.64 -22.59 -10.50
N ALA A 298 -4.10 -21.44 -10.03
CA ALA A 298 -3.97 -20.14 -10.68
C ALA A 298 -3.94 -19.04 -9.61
N ALA A 299 -3.61 -17.81 -10.03
CA ALA A 299 -3.69 -16.64 -9.15
C ALA A 299 -5.14 -16.44 -8.65
N ALA A 300 -5.32 -16.24 -7.35
CA ALA A 300 -6.61 -15.91 -6.76
C ALA A 300 -6.90 -14.41 -6.93
N SER A 301 -8.07 -14.07 -7.49
CA SER A 301 -8.51 -12.68 -7.68
C SER A 301 -10.01 -12.51 -7.35
N PRO A 302 -10.36 -11.72 -6.31
CA PRO A 302 -9.47 -11.07 -5.34
C PRO A 302 -8.70 -12.07 -4.47
N GLY A 303 -7.75 -11.59 -3.65
CA GLY A 303 -6.97 -12.42 -2.72
C GLY A 303 -7.75 -12.94 -1.51
N SER A 304 -9.07 -13.14 -1.60
CA SER A 304 -9.91 -13.54 -0.47
C SER A 304 -9.65 -14.99 -0.08
N ILE A 305 -9.94 -15.35 1.17
CA ILE A 305 -9.87 -16.76 1.60
C ILE A 305 -10.77 -17.65 0.73
N ILE A 306 -11.91 -17.12 0.27
CA ILE A 306 -12.86 -17.84 -0.59
C ILE A 306 -12.22 -18.14 -1.95
N ALA A 307 -11.61 -17.13 -2.58
CA ALA A 307 -10.94 -17.30 -3.87
C ALA A 307 -9.69 -18.18 -3.75
N VAL A 308 -8.90 -18.01 -2.69
CA VAL A 308 -7.74 -18.85 -2.38
C VAL A 308 -8.14 -20.32 -2.23
N LEU A 309 -9.19 -20.62 -1.46
CA LEU A 309 -9.70 -21.98 -1.33
C LEU A 309 -10.32 -22.48 -2.65
N GLY A 310 -10.98 -21.62 -3.42
CA GLY A 310 -11.51 -21.96 -4.75
C GLY A 310 -10.42 -22.36 -5.76
N MET A 311 -9.26 -21.71 -5.71
CA MET A 311 -8.10 -22.03 -6.55
C MET A 311 -7.21 -23.14 -5.98
N THR A 312 -7.51 -23.63 -4.77
CA THR A 312 -6.75 -24.72 -4.14
C THR A 312 -7.10 -26.06 -4.81
N PRO A 313 -6.11 -26.85 -5.25
CA PRO A 313 -6.37 -28.17 -5.82
C PRO A 313 -6.95 -29.13 -4.77
N LYS A 314 -7.73 -30.11 -5.22
CA LYS A 314 -8.26 -31.18 -4.36
C LYS A 314 -7.12 -31.84 -3.55
N GLY A 315 -7.30 -31.95 -2.24
CA GLY A 315 -6.27 -32.46 -1.31
C GLY A 315 -5.30 -31.40 -0.77
N GLY A 316 -5.30 -30.18 -1.31
CA GLY A 316 -4.41 -29.08 -0.88
C GLY A 316 -4.99 -28.14 0.20
N TYR A 317 -6.24 -28.35 0.61
CA TYR A 317 -6.95 -27.43 1.53
C TYR A 317 -6.29 -27.32 2.90
N LEU A 318 -5.90 -28.44 3.51
CA LEU A 318 -5.30 -28.44 4.84
C LEU A 318 -3.96 -27.66 4.86
N PRO A 319 -3.01 -27.90 3.93
CA PRO A 319 -1.81 -27.08 3.80
C PRO A 319 -2.08 -25.57 3.68
N VAL A 320 -3.05 -25.19 2.85
CA VAL A 320 -3.41 -23.78 2.62
C VAL A 320 -4.03 -23.15 3.88
N ILE A 321 -4.99 -23.82 4.51
CA ILE A 321 -5.62 -23.31 5.74
C ILE A 321 -4.60 -23.20 6.88
N ALA A 322 -3.72 -24.20 7.02
CA ALA A 322 -2.67 -24.20 8.04
C ALA A 322 -1.71 -23.00 7.87
N GLY A 323 -1.21 -22.74 6.66
CA GLY A 323 -0.32 -21.59 6.46
C GLY A 323 -1.01 -20.23 6.63
N VAL A 324 -2.28 -20.10 6.27
CA VAL A 324 -3.09 -18.89 6.56
C VAL A 324 -3.27 -18.72 8.07
N ALA A 325 -3.59 -19.78 8.80
CA ALA A 325 -3.77 -19.75 10.24
C ALA A 325 -2.47 -19.39 10.97
N VAL A 326 -1.35 -20.01 10.59
CA VAL A 326 -0.02 -19.68 11.15
C VAL A 326 0.33 -18.22 10.87
N ALA A 327 0.11 -17.72 9.65
CA ALA A 327 0.37 -16.33 9.31
C ALA A 327 -0.49 -15.34 10.11
N THR A 328 -1.70 -15.76 10.49
CA THR A 328 -2.62 -15.00 11.33
C THR A 328 -2.18 -14.98 12.79
N ALA A 329 -1.83 -16.15 13.34
CA ALA A 329 -1.52 -16.32 14.76
C ALA A 329 -0.13 -15.84 15.18
N SER A 330 0.77 -15.60 14.22
CA SER A 330 2.14 -15.15 14.49
C SER A 330 2.25 -13.66 14.87
N LYS A 331 1.17 -13.01 15.30
CA LYS A 331 1.06 -11.56 15.55
C LYS A 331 0.20 -11.27 16.77
#